data_AF-A0A258SAL8-F1
#
_entry.id   AF-A0A258SAL8-F1
#
_cell.length_a   1.000
_cell.length_b   1.000
_cell.length_c   1.000
_cell.angle_alpha   90.00
_cell.angle_beta   90.00
_cell.angle_gamma   90.00
#
_symmetry.space_group_name_H-M   'P 1'
#
loop_
_entity.id
_entity.type
_entity.pdbx_description
1 polymer ?
#
loop_
_entity_poly.entity_id
_entity_poly.type
_entity_poly.pdbx_seq_one_letter_code
_entity_poly.pdbx_strand_id
1 'polypeptide(L)'
;MPTAGTEAALRRLVAGLASGSPDYDKLAPRFADVVRKDLPVTHPLFKSLGELKSITFRERGPLGDDAYNLVFANGEVFMSAALDADGRMVGGILQPGFKVAAGMVPTAGTETALRRLVAGLASGSPDYGKLSPQFADVVRGDLPLTHPLFKSLGELKSVTFRGRGPRGDDAYNLVFANGEVLMSAALDPEGRMAGGILQPGKPPVR
;
A
#
# COMPACT_ATOMS: atom_id res chain seq x y z
N MET A 1 12.50 -11.69 9.57
CA MET A 1 13.66 -10.78 9.59
C MET A 1 14.17 -10.64 8.17
N PRO A 2 14.55 -9.42 7.74
CA PRO A 2 15.15 -9.22 6.43
C PRO A 2 16.48 -9.98 6.33
N THR A 3 16.87 -10.29 5.10
CA THR A 3 18.22 -10.71 4.75
C THR A 3 19.21 -9.65 5.19
N ALA A 4 20.36 -10.06 5.71
CA ALA A 4 21.39 -9.11 6.12
C ALA A 4 21.83 -8.27 4.91
N GLY A 5 21.79 -6.94 5.05
CA GLY A 5 22.27 -6.01 4.03
C GLY A 5 21.24 -5.54 2.99
N THR A 6 20.06 -6.15 2.89
CA THR A 6 19.03 -5.72 1.92
C THR A 6 18.54 -4.29 2.18
N GLU A 7 18.28 -3.93 3.44
CA GLU A 7 17.89 -2.56 3.81
C GLU A 7 18.99 -1.54 3.44
N ALA A 8 20.25 -1.87 3.73
CA ALA A 8 21.38 -0.99 3.44
C ALA A 8 21.59 -0.82 1.92
N ALA A 9 21.41 -1.89 1.14
CA ALA A 9 21.44 -1.82 -0.31
C ALA A 9 20.29 -0.94 -0.85
N LEU A 10 19.09 -1.08 -0.29
CA LEU A 10 17.93 -0.27 -0.65
C LEU A 10 18.15 1.23 -0.36
N ARG A 11 18.67 1.57 0.82
CA ARG A 11 19.03 2.95 1.19
C ARG A 11 19.98 3.58 0.16
N ARG A 12 21.01 2.83 -0.25
CA ARG A 12 22.00 3.29 -1.23
C ARG A 12 21.36 3.51 -2.60
N LEU A 13 20.57 2.54 -3.07
CA LEU A 13 19.87 2.67 -4.34
C LEU A 13 18.96 3.90 -4.36
N VAL A 14 18.15 4.09 -3.33
CA VAL A 14 17.23 5.24 -3.20
C VAL A 14 17.98 6.57 -3.19
N ALA A 15 19.08 6.66 -2.43
CA ALA A 15 19.92 7.85 -2.42
C ALA A 15 20.50 8.15 -3.81
N GLY A 16 20.92 7.11 -4.53
CA GLY A 16 21.40 7.21 -5.90
C GLY A 16 20.32 7.61 -6.92
N LEU A 17 19.11 7.07 -6.79
CA LEU A 17 17.98 7.45 -7.62
C LEU A 17 17.56 8.91 -7.38
N ALA A 18 17.53 9.34 -6.11
CA ALA A 18 17.23 10.72 -5.74
C ALA A 18 18.30 11.72 -6.21
N SER A 19 19.57 11.34 -6.19
CA SER A 19 20.68 12.18 -6.66
C SER A 19 20.87 12.14 -8.18
N GLY A 20 20.31 11.14 -8.86
CA GLY A 20 20.54 10.90 -10.29
C GLY A 20 21.84 10.17 -10.59
N SER A 21 22.55 9.72 -9.55
CA SER A 21 23.81 8.99 -9.66
C SER A 21 23.78 7.70 -8.82
N PRO A 22 23.07 6.65 -9.27
CA PRO A 22 23.13 5.33 -8.63
C PRO A 22 24.54 4.75 -8.63
N ASP A 23 24.91 4.10 -7.53
CA ASP A 23 26.15 3.32 -7.43
C ASP A 23 25.96 1.97 -8.15
N TYR A 24 26.26 1.97 -9.46
CA TYR A 24 26.07 0.81 -10.33
C TYR A 24 26.98 -0.37 -9.97
N ASP A 25 28.10 -0.16 -9.28
CA ASP A 25 29.02 -1.23 -8.88
C ASP A 25 28.44 -2.12 -7.76
N LYS A 26 27.42 -1.60 -7.06
CA LYS A 26 26.64 -2.33 -6.04
C LYS A 26 25.42 -3.04 -6.61
N LEU A 27 25.20 -2.94 -7.92
CA LEU A 27 24.11 -3.60 -8.62
C LEU A 27 24.70 -4.75 -9.46
N ALA A 28 23.96 -5.83 -9.58
CA ALA A 28 24.30 -6.86 -10.55
C ALA A 28 24.20 -6.26 -11.97
N PRO A 29 25.06 -6.65 -12.93
CA PRO A 29 25.14 -6.00 -14.24
C PRO A 29 23.79 -5.86 -14.95
N ARG A 30 22.97 -6.93 -14.95
CA ARG A 30 21.63 -6.89 -15.55
C ARG A 30 20.68 -5.90 -14.86
N PHE A 31 20.77 -5.78 -13.54
CA PHE A 31 19.94 -4.85 -12.79
C PHE A 31 20.45 -3.41 -12.93
N ALA A 32 21.77 -3.21 -13.03
CA ALA A 32 22.37 -1.92 -13.33
C ALA A 32 21.85 -1.35 -14.66
N ASP A 33 21.73 -2.18 -15.70
CA ASP A 33 21.19 -1.77 -17.00
C ASP A 33 19.71 -1.35 -16.92
N VAL A 34 18.90 -2.08 -16.15
CA VAL A 34 17.51 -1.72 -15.87
C VAL A 34 17.43 -0.38 -15.15
N VAL A 35 18.17 -0.22 -14.04
CA VAL A 35 18.21 1.02 -13.27
C VAL A 35 18.66 2.19 -14.13
N ARG A 36 19.67 2.01 -14.98
CA ARG A 36 20.17 3.04 -15.90
C ARG A 36 19.11 3.44 -16.93
N LYS A 37 18.37 2.47 -17.47
CA LYS A 37 17.29 2.70 -18.43
C LYS A 37 16.11 3.43 -17.80
N ASP A 38 15.77 3.09 -16.56
CA ASP A 38 14.62 3.66 -15.86
C ASP A 38 14.96 4.96 -15.11
N LEU A 39 16.25 5.30 -14.97
CA LEU A 39 16.72 6.50 -14.28
C LEU A 39 16.04 7.80 -14.75
N PRO A 40 15.83 8.06 -16.06
CA PRO A 40 15.14 9.26 -16.52
C PRO A 40 13.71 9.41 -15.98
N VAL A 41 13.06 8.29 -15.63
CA VAL A 41 11.69 8.25 -15.09
C VAL A 41 11.71 8.22 -13.57
N THR A 42 12.62 7.44 -12.97
CA THR A 42 12.68 7.26 -11.51
C THR A 42 13.35 8.43 -10.80
N HIS A 43 14.36 9.07 -11.39
CA HIS A 43 15.02 10.24 -10.80
C HIS A 43 14.04 11.38 -10.46
N PRO A 44 13.21 11.89 -11.40
CA PRO A 44 12.26 12.95 -11.08
C PRO A 44 11.21 12.51 -10.04
N LEU A 45 10.80 11.23 -10.05
CA LEU A 45 9.93 10.66 -9.03
C LEU A 45 10.56 10.75 -7.63
N PHE A 46 11.75 10.20 -7.43
CA PHE A 46 12.43 10.24 -6.13
C PHE A 46 12.79 11.66 -5.69
N LYS A 47 13.11 12.55 -6.63
CA LYS A 47 13.30 13.98 -6.35
C LYS A 47 12.01 14.63 -5.84
N SER A 48 10.85 14.28 -6.41
CA SER A 48 9.55 14.80 -5.95
C SER A 48 9.12 14.26 -4.58
N LEU A 49 9.50 13.02 -4.25
CA LEU A 49 9.20 12.37 -2.96
C LEU A 49 9.94 13.03 -1.80
N GLY A 50 11.09 13.67 -2.07
CA GLY A 50 11.86 14.41 -1.08
C GLY A 50 12.73 13.52 -0.20
N GLU A 51 13.03 13.97 1.01
CA GLU A 51 13.94 13.26 1.93
C GLU A 51 13.33 11.96 2.45
N LEU A 52 14.10 10.86 2.43
CA LEU A 52 13.70 9.60 3.03
C LEU A 52 13.68 9.69 4.56
N LYS A 53 12.50 9.54 5.18
CA LYS A 53 12.26 9.61 6.62
C LYS A 53 12.39 8.27 7.32
N SER A 54 11.84 7.20 6.74
CA SER A 54 11.92 5.87 7.33
C SER A 54 11.89 4.76 6.29
N ILE A 55 12.45 3.61 6.68
CA ILE A 55 12.35 2.35 5.94
C ILE A 55 11.91 1.29 6.93
N THR A 56 10.89 0.53 6.57
CA THR A 56 10.35 -0.54 7.42
C THR A 56 10.28 -1.83 6.62
N PHE A 57 10.90 -2.90 7.14
CA PHE A 57 10.75 -4.24 6.57
C PHE A 57 9.29 -4.67 6.68
N ARG A 58 8.72 -5.13 5.58
CA ARG A 58 7.33 -5.55 5.52
C ARG A 58 7.22 -7.06 5.54
N GLU A 59 7.85 -7.72 4.59
CA GLU A 59 7.78 -9.16 4.42
C GLU A 59 8.87 -9.66 3.48
N ARG A 60 8.98 -10.98 3.36
CA ARG A 60 9.76 -11.61 2.31
C ARG A 60 8.82 -12.10 1.20
N GLY A 61 9.10 -11.69 -0.02
CA GLY A 61 8.38 -12.10 -1.21
C GLY A 61 8.64 -13.56 -1.57
N PRO A 62 7.78 -14.16 -2.41
CA PRO A 62 7.87 -15.56 -2.83
C PRO A 62 9.12 -15.87 -3.66
N LEU A 63 9.82 -14.84 -4.18
CA LEU A 63 11.07 -14.96 -4.93
C LEU A 63 12.31 -14.79 -4.04
N GLY A 64 12.13 -14.72 -2.72
CA GLY A 64 13.23 -14.53 -1.76
C GLY A 64 13.71 -13.09 -1.63
N ASP A 65 13.00 -12.13 -2.22
CA ASP A 65 13.23 -10.69 -2.09
C ASP A 65 12.65 -10.15 -0.78
N ASP A 66 13.33 -9.23 -0.14
CA ASP A 66 12.80 -8.54 1.04
C ASP A 66 12.04 -7.28 0.61
N ALA A 67 10.78 -7.18 0.97
CA ALA A 67 9.92 -6.05 0.68
C ALA A 67 9.95 -5.03 1.83
N TYR A 68 10.04 -3.75 1.46
CA TYR A 68 10.14 -2.63 2.36
C TYR A 68 9.10 -1.56 2.02
N ASN A 69 8.61 -0.90 3.07
CA ASN A 69 7.94 0.39 2.94
C ASN A 69 8.96 1.51 3.15
N LEU A 70 8.98 2.49 2.26
CA LEU A 70 9.86 3.66 2.33
C LEU A 70 9.00 4.90 2.44
N VAL A 71 9.13 5.61 3.55
CA VAL A 71 8.42 6.87 3.78
C VAL A 71 9.38 8.01 3.52
N PHE A 72 9.00 8.90 2.62
CA PHE A 72 9.68 10.14 2.29
C PHE A 72 8.88 11.34 2.80
N ALA A 73 9.47 12.54 2.70
CA ALA A 73 8.84 13.79 3.12
C ALA A 73 7.51 14.07 2.41
N ASN A 74 7.41 13.76 1.12
CA ASN A 74 6.26 14.08 0.25
C ASN A 74 5.53 12.85 -0.29
N GLY A 75 5.86 11.64 0.20
CA GLY A 75 5.19 10.43 -0.25
C GLY A 75 5.84 9.15 0.26
N GLU A 76 5.28 8.01 -0.13
CA GLU A 76 5.81 6.69 0.23
C GLU A 76 5.91 5.79 -1.00
N VAL A 77 6.85 4.84 -0.95
CA VAL A 77 7.12 3.88 -2.02
C VAL A 77 7.30 2.49 -1.42
N PHE A 78 6.79 1.48 -2.12
CA PHE A 78 7.10 0.09 -1.82
C PHE A 78 8.20 -0.38 -2.76
N MET A 79 9.27 -0.91 -2.18
CA MET A 79 10.36 -1.50 -2.95
C MET A 79 10.71 -2.85 -2.37
N SER A 80 11.02 -3.81 -3.23
CA SER A 80 11.72 -5.02 -2.82
C SER A 80 13.20 -4.98 -3.18
N ALA A 81 14.00 -5.73 -2.44
CA ALA A 81 15.42 -5.91 -2.69
C ALA A 81 15.79 -7.39 -2.57
N ALA A 82 16.50 -7.90 -3.58
CA ALA A 82 17.17 -9.18 -3.56
C ALA A 82 18.68 -8.97 -3.76
N LEU A 83 19.49 -9.73 -3.02
CA LEU A 83 20.95 -9.72 -3.14
C LEU A 83 21.46 -11.03 -3.72
N ASP A 84 22.56 -10.98 -4.49
CA ASP A 84 23.37 -12.16 -4.78
C ASP A 84 24.30 -12.51 -3.61
N ALA A 85 25.08 -13.59 -3.79
CA ALA A 85 26.07 -14.05 -2.83
C ALA A 85 27.18 -13.01 -2.55
N ASP A 86 27.42 -12.07 -3.47
CA ASP A 86 28.41 -11.00 -3.31
C ASP A 86 27.80 -9.75 -2.63
N GLY A 87 26.52 -9.80 -2.28
CA GLY A 87 25.79 -8.68 -1.67
C GLY A 87 25.41 -7.58 -2.65
N ARG A 88 25.47 -7.82 -3.97
CA ARG A 88 24.98 -6.88 -4.98
C ARG A 88 23.49 -7.05 -5.17
N MET A 89 22.80 -5.95 -5.43
CA MET A 89 21.37 -6.01 -5.70
C MET A 89 21.13 -6.62 -7.08
N VAL A 90 20.49 -7.79 -7.11
CA VAL A 90 20.17 -8.51 -8.35
C VAL A 90 18.81 -8.14 -8.93
N GLY A 91 17.97 -7.53 -8.11
CA GLY A 91 16.62 -7.16 -8.50
C GLY A 91 15.89 -6.45 -7.38
N GLY A 92 14.87 -5.73 -7.80
CA GLY A 92 13.93 -5.07 -6.92
C GLY A 92 12.71 -4.66 -7.72
N ILE A 93 11.53 -4.88 -7.14
CA ILE A 93 10.29 -4.38 -7.72
C ILE A 93 10.06 -2.99 -7.15
N LEU A 94 10.20 -1.97 -7.99
CA LEU A 94 9.65 -0.64 -7.70
C LEU A 94 8.18 -0.69 -8.09
N GLN A 95 7.33 -1.06 -7.14
CA GLN A 95 5.91 -0.83 -7.31
C GLN A 95 5.65 0.62 -6.89
N PRO A 96 5.04 1.45 -7.77
CA PRO A 96 4.34 2.62 -7.27
C PRO A 96 3.42 2.09 -6.16
N GLY A 97 3.65 2.54 -4.94
CA GLY A 97 2.63 2.36 -3.92
C GLY A 97 1.34 2.93 -4.49
N PHE A 98 0.20 2.31 -4.15
CA PHE A 98 -1.04 3.08 -4.08
C PHE A 98 -0.68 4.42 -3.44
N LYS A 99 -0.86 5.53 -4.14
CA LYS A 99 -0.38 6.85 -3.74
C LYS A 99 -0.59 7.06 -2.24
N VAL A 100 0.48 7.03 -1.47
CA VAL A 100 0.45 7.45 -0.08
C VAL A 100 1.05 8.83 -0.05
N ALA A 101 0.17 9.82 -0.16
CA ALA A 101 0.53 11.17 0.21
C ALA A 101 0.73 11.20 1.73
N ALA A 102 1.97 11.04 2.18
CA ALA A 102 2.36 11.49 3.51
C ALA A 102 2.14 13.00 3.55
N GLY A 103 1.12 13.44 4.30
CA GLY A 103 0.67 14.83 4.40
C GLY A 103 -0.83 15.05 4.16
N MET A 104 -1.57 14.06 3.63
CA MET A 104 -3.03 14.16 3.56
C MET A 104 -3.65 13.52 4.79
N VAL A 105 -4.30 14.34 5.62
CA VAL A 105 -5.26 13.84 6.61
C VAL A 105 -6.38 13.12 5.83
N PRO A 106 -6.85 11.94 6.28
CA PRO A 106 -8.05 11.36 5.69
C PRO A 106 -9.17 12.41 5.65
N THR A 107 -9.99 12.35 4.62
CA THR A 107 -11.20 13.18 4.54
C THR A 107 -11.98 13.01 5.84
N ALA A 108 -12.38 14.11 6.47
CA ALA A 108 -13.05 14.03 7.76
C ALA A 108 -14.29 13.11 7.64
N GLY A 109 -14.31 12.05 8.44
CA GLY A 109 -15.41 11.07 8.46
C GLY A 109 -15.27 9.87 7.54
N THR A 110 -14.28 9.77 6.63
CA THR A 110 -14.11 8.56 5.78
C THR A 110 -13.81 7.33 6.62
N GLU A 111 -12.93 7.42 7.61
CA GLU A 111 -12.61 6.26 8.47
C GLU A 111 -13.86 5.77 9.23
N THR A 112 -14.65 6.68 9.78
CA THR A 112 -15.90 6.35 10.49
C THR A 112 -16.92 5.69 9.56
N ALA A 113 -17.09 6.23 8.34
CA ALA A 113 -17.97 5.66 7.33
C ALA A 113 -17.52 4.24 6.94
N LEU A 114 -16.21 4.05 6.75
CA LEU A 114 -15.63 2.76 6.41
C LEU A 114 -15.81 1.73 7.52
N ARG A 115 -15.53 2.09 8.79
CA ARG A 115 -15.74 1.21 9.95
C ARG A 115 -17.20 0.80 10.07
N ARG A 116 -18.14 1.71 9.84
CA ARG A 116 -19.57 1.42 9.84
C ARG A 116 -19.94 0.45 8.72
N LEU A 117 -19.45 0.67 7.50
CA LEU A 117 -19.69 -0.24 6.38
C LEU A 117 -19.18 -1.65 6.73
N VAL A 118 -17.94 -1.76 7.21
CA VAL A 118 -17.32 -3.04 7.59
C VAL A 118 -18.11 -3.76 8.68
N ALA A 119 -18.56 -3.05 9.72
CA ALA A 119 -19.40 -3.63 10.77
C ALA A 119 -20.73 -4.14 10.19
N GLY A 120 -21.32 -3.38 9.26
CA GLY A 120 -22.54 -3.77 8.55
C GLY A 120 -22.36 -4.97 7.61
N LEU A 121 -21.24 -5.06 6.90
CA LEU A 121 -20.89 -6.20 6.07
C LEU A 121 -20.65 -7.45 6.94
N ALA A 122 -19.94 -7.31 8.06
CA ALA A 122 -19.70 -8.40 9.00
C ALA A 122 -20.99 -8.91 9.68
N SER A 123 -21.93 -8.00 9.99
CA SER A 123 -23.24 -8.36 10.55
C SER A 123 -24.26 -8.83 9.52
N GLY A 124 -24.01 -8.57 8.23
CA GLY A 124 -24.98 -8.83 7.15
C GLY A 124 -26.10 -7.79 7.08
N SER A 125 -25.97 -6.67 7.80
CA SER A 125 -26.94 -5.57 7.81
C SER A 125 -26.23 -4.22 7.66
N PRO A 126 -25.74 -3.86 6.45
CA PRO A 126 -25.19 -2.54 6.18
C PRO A 126 -26.22 -1.43 6.41
N ASP A 127 -25.77 -0.31 6.98
CA ASP A 127 -26.59 0.91 7.08
C ASP A 127 -26.64 1.61 5.71
N TYR A 128 -27.56 1.15 4.85
CA TYR A 128 -27.75 1.67 3.50
C TYR A 128 -28.12 3.17 3.48
N GLY A 129 -28.67 3.71 4.56
CA GLY A 129 -28.99 5.15 4.66
C GLY A 129 -27.74 6.04 4.74
N LYS A 130 -26.57 5.46 5.01
CA LYS A 130 -25.27 6.15 5.05
C LYS A 130 -24.44 5.93 3.78
N LEU A 131 -25.02 5.29 2.78
CA LEU A 131 -24.42 5.08 1.46
C LEU A 131 -25.15 5.97 0.44
N SER A 132 -24.46 6.36 -0.63
CA SER A 132 -25.14 6.94 -1.78
C SER A 132 -26.07 5.87 -2.40
N PRO A 133 -27.19 6.24 -3.05
CA PRO A 133 -28.12 5.27 -3.62
C PRO A 133 -27.45 4.27 -4.57
N GLN A 134 -26.56 4.77 -5.44
CA GLN A 134 -25.80 3.95 -6.38
C GLN A 134 -24.87 2.96 -5.67
N PHE A 135 -24.20 3.41 -4.61
CA PHE A 135 -23.29 2.54 -3.86
C PHE A 135 -24.05 1.55 -2.96
N ALA A 136 -25.22 1.93 -2.45
CA ALA A 136 -26.10 1.04 -1.70
C ALA A 136 -26.52 -0.18 -2.54
N ASP A 137 -26.82 0.03 -3.83
CA ASP A 137 -27.17 -1.05 -4.74
C ASP A 137 -26.00 -1.99 -5.01
N VAL A 138 -24.79 -1.44 -5.20
CA VAL A 138 -23.55 -2.24 -5.31
C VAL A 138 -23.32 -3.07 -4.05
N VAL A 139 -23.37 -2.43 -2.88
CA VAL A 139 -23.18 -3.12 -1.58
C VAL A 139 -24.24 -4.20 -1.36
N ARG A 140 -25.49 -3.97 -1.80
CA ARG A 140 -26.56 -4.97 -1.71
C ARG A 140 -26.31 -6.16 -2.64
N GLY A 141 -25.83 -5.90 -3.86
CA GLY A 141 -25.45 -6.95 -4.82
C GLY A 141 -24.25 -7.77 -4.33
N ASP A 142 -23.27 -7.12 -3.72
CA ASP A 142 -22.04 -7.76 -3.24
C ASP A 142 -22.18 -8.38 -1.83
N LEU A 143 -23.27 -8.10 -1.10
CA LEU A 143 -23.46 -8.60 0.27
C LEU A 143 -23.37 -10.13 0.40
N PRO A 144 -23.95 -10.94 -0.51
CA PRO A 144 -23.83 -12.40 -0.43
C PRO A 144 -22.38 -12.91 -0.51
N LEU A 145 -21.48 -12.16 -1.16
CA LEU A 145 -20.07 -12.49 -1.30
C LEU A 145 -19.22 -11.89 -0.17
N THR A 146 -19.49 -10.65 0.20
CA THR A 146 -18.71 -9.90 1.18
C THR A 146 -19.05 -10.27 2.62
N HIS A 147 -20.31 -10.57 2.94
CA HIS A 147 -20.70 -10.99 4.29
C HIS A 147 -19.93 -12.23 4.81
N PRO A 148 -19.88 -13.36 4.09
CA PRO A 148 -19.12 -14.52 4.56
C PRO A 148 -17.61 -14.25 4.61
N LEU A 149 -17.09 -13.38 3.75
CA LEU A 149 -15.68 -12.94 3.79
C LEU A 149 -15.37 -12.17 5.08
N PHE A 150 -16.14 -11.13 5.41
CA PHE A 150 -15.91 -10.36 6.64
C PHE A 150 -16.17 -11.18 7.91
N LYS A 151 -17.12 -12.13 7.85
CA LYS A 151 -17.35 -13.08 8.95
C LYS A 151 -16.16 -14.02 9.16
N SER A 152 -15.47 -14.46 8.10
CA SER A 152 -14.30 -15.33 8.21
C SER A 152 -13.05 -14.58 8.69
N LEU A 153 -12.90 -13.30 8.30
CA LEU A 153 -11.83 -12.42 8.78
C LEU A 153 -11.91 -12.17 10.31
N GLY A 154 -13.11 -12.21 10.90
CA GLY A 154 -13.31 -12.08 12.33
C GLY A 154 -13.39 -10.63 12.80
N GLU A 155 -12.95 -10.35 14.03
CA GLU A 155 -13.02 -9.01 14.62
C GLU A 155 -11.98 -8.07 13.98
N LEU A 156 -12.38 -6.85 13.65
CA LEU A 156 -11.50 -5.77 13.19
C LEU A 156 -10.62 -5.29 14.35
N LYS A 157 -9.31 -5.50 14.24
CA LYS A 157 -8.31 -5.12 15.25
C LYS A 157 -7.75 -3.72 15.04
N SER A 158 -7.46 -3.36 13.80
CA SER A 158 -6.95 -2.02 13.50
C SER A 158 -7.36 -1.53 12.11
N VAL A 159 -7.43 -0.22 11.97
CA VAL A 159 -7.61 0.48 10.70
C VAL A 159 -6.48 1.47 10.59
N THR A 160 -5.77 1.46 9.47
CA THR A 160 -4.65 2.36 9.23
C THR A 160 -4.87 3.06 7.91
N PHE A 161 -4.91 4.39 7.93
CA PHE A 161 -4.95 5.18 6.71
C PHE A 161 -3.68 4.95 5.89
N ARG A 162 -3.88 4.67 4.61
CA ARG A 162 -2.83 4.38 3.63
C ARG A 162 -2.70 5.47 2.58
N GLY A 163 -3.42 6.59 2.66
CA GLY A 163 -3.31 7.64 1.63
C GLY A 163 -4.53 7.73 0.74
N ARG A 164 -4.39 8.45 -0.38
CA ARG A 164 -5.51 8.75 -1.28
C ARG A 164 -5.25 8.16 -2.67
N GLY A 165 -6.15 7.32 -3.12
CA GLY A 165 -6.12 6.65 -4.41
C GLY A 165 -6.20 7.60 -5.60
N PRO A 166 -5.95 7.10 -6.82
CA PRO A 166 -5.92 7.91 -8.05
C PRO A 166 -7.23 8.66 -8.32
N ARG A 167 -8.35 8.21 -7.76
CA ARG A 167 -9.69 8.81 -7.92
C ARG A 167 -10.08 9.75 -6.78
N GLY A 168 -9.14 10.05 -5.87
CA GLY A 168 -9.41 10.91 -4.73
C GLY A 168 -10.03 10.19 -3.52
N ASP A 169 -10.14 8.86 -3.58
CA ASP A 169 -10.66 7.99 -2.52
C ASP A 169 -9.62 7.72 -1.44
N ASP A 170 -10.00 7.76 -0.17
CA ASP A 170 -9.10 7.48 0.95
C ASP A 170 -8.94 5.97 1.11
N ALA A 171 -7.71 5.47 0.99
CA ALA A 171 -7.34 4.08 1.14
C ALA A 171 -6.97 3.76 2.60
N TYR A 172 -7.37 2.58 3.05
CA TYR A 172 -7.16 2.08 4.40
C TYR A 172 -6.74 0.61 4.35
N ASN A 173 -5.85 0.23 5.26
CA ASN A 173 -5.55 -1.16 5.57
C ASN A 173 -6.30 -1.54 6.83
N LEU A 174 -7.08 -2.62 6.76
CA LEU A 174 -7.88 -3.13 7.85
C LEU A 174 -7.31 -4.46 8.27
N VAL A 175 -6.86 -4.55 9.51
CA VAL A 175 -6.34 -5.78 10.10
C VAL A 175 -7.43 -6.40 10.96
N PHE A 176 -7.77 -7.64 10.68
CA PHE A 176 -8.72 -8.46 11.40
C PHE A 176 -8.00 -9.60 12.13
N ALA A 177 -8.74 -10.31 12.99
CA ALA A 177 -8.21 -11.45 13.74
C ALA A 177 -7.63 -12.56 12.83
N ASN A 178 -8.24 -12.80 11.67
CA ASN A 178 -7.90 -13.90 10.76
C ASN A 178 -7.42 -13.42 9.38
N GLY A 179 -7.01 -12.15 9.22
CA GLY A 179 -6.47 -11.65 7.97
C GLY A 179 -6.48 -10.13 7.85
N GLU A 180 -6.03 -9.61 6.72
CA GLU A 180 -6.11 -8.18 6.40
C GLU A 180 -6.78 -7.95 5.05
N VAL A 181 -7.40 -6.78 4.88
CA VAL A 181 -7.93 -6.31 3.59
C VAL A 181 -7.58 -4.85 3.38
N LEU A 182 -7.42 -4.50 2.11
CA LEU A 182 -7.27 -3.12 1.67
C LEU A 182 -8.62 -2.63 1.17
N MET A 183 -9.07 -1.51 1.71
CA MET A 183 -10.31 -0.88 1.28
C MET A 183 -10.08 0.58 0.98
N SER A 184 -10.70 1.08 -0.09
CA SER A 184 -10.80 2.52 -0.32
C SER A 184 -12.22 3.03 -0.05
N ALA A 185 -12.32 4.31 0.31
CA ALA A 185 -13.57 4.98 0.61
C ALA A 185 -13.59 6.40 0.04
N ALA A 186 -14.66 6.74 -0.66
CA ALA A 186 -14.98 8.10 -1.07
C ALA A 186 -16.31 8.54 -0.45
N LEU A 187 -16.39 9.80 -0.02
CA LEU A 187 -17.64 10.40 0.44
C LEU A 187 -18.23 11.31 -0.64
N ASP A 188 -19.56 11.39 -0.67
CA ASP A 188 -20.28 12.45 -1.38
C ASP A 188 -20.28 13.76 -0.56
N PRO A 189 -20.76 14.89 -1.13
CA PRO A 189 -20.85 16.15 -0.41
C PRO A 189 -21.74 16.11 0.85
N GLU A 190 -22.65 15.13 0.95
CA GLU A 190 -23.50 14.90 2.11
C GLU A 190 -22.84 14.03 3.19
N GLY A 191 -21.59 13.61 2.98
CA GLY A 191 -20.82 12.77 3.91
C GLY A 191 -21.24 11.30 3.92
N ARG A 192 -22.00 10.84 2.93
CA ARG A 192 -22.33 9.42 2.74
C ARG A 192 -21.24 8.75 1.92
N MET A 193 -21.04 7.46 2.13
CA MET A 193 -20.07 6.71 1.33
C MET A 193 -20.59 6.56 -0.10
N ALA A 194 -19.90 7.20 -1.04
CA ALA A 194 -20.27 7.25 -2.45
C ALA A 194 -19.63 6.12 -3.27
N GLY A 195 -18.59 5.50 -2.74
CA GLY A 195 -17.87 4.44 -3.40
C GLY A 195 -16.72 3.90 -2.58
N GLY A 196 -16.21 2.76 -3.00
CA GLY A 196 -15.04 2.12 -2.43
C GLY A 196 -14.64 0.91 -3.24
N ILE A 197 -13.37 0.50 -3.12
CA ILE A 197 -12.88 -0.76 -3.67
C ILE A 197 -12.49 -1.65 -2.50
N LEU A 198 -12.95 -2.88 -2.51
CA LEU A 198 -12.40 -3.95 -1.67
C LEU A 198 -11.35 -4.72 -2.46
N GLN A 199 -10.12 -4.74 -1.96
CA GLN A 199 -9.07 -5.59 -2.47
C GLN A 199 -8.70 -6.63 -1.42
N PRO A 200 -8.61 -7.92 -1.78
CA PRO A 200 -8.08 -8.93 -0.88
C PRO A 200 -6.68 -8.50 -0.42
N GLY A 201 -6.48 -8.43 0.90
CA GLY A 201 -5.13 -8.29 1.46
C GLY A 201 -4.39 -9.61 1.33
N LYS A 202 -3.11 -9.61 1.72
CA LYS A 202 -2.36 -10.86 1.76
C LYS A 202 -2.99 -11.79 2.80
N PRO A 203 -3.15 -13.10 2.51
CA PRO A 203 -3.58 -14.04 3.54
C PRO A 203 -2.59 -13.97 4.72
N PRO A 204 -3.07 -14.09 5.97
CA PRO A 204 -2.18 -14.08 7.11
C PRO A 204 -1.18 -15.21 6.96
N VAL A 205 0.12 -14.89 7.10
CA VAL A 205 1.18 -15.88 7.16
C VAL A 205 0.92 -16.71 8.43
N ARG A 206 0.52 -17.96 8.24
CA ARG A 206 0.28 -18.93 9.31
C ARG A 206 1.60 -19.41 9.90
#